data_AF-A0A4P6WMM0-F1
#
_entry.id   AF-A0A4P6WMM0-F1
#
_cell.length_a   1.000
_cell.length_b   1.000
_cell.length_c   1.000
_cell.angle_alpha   90.00
_cell.angle_beta   90.00
_cell.angle_gamma   90.00
#
_symmetry.space_group_name_H-M   'P 1'
#
loop_
_entity.id
_entity.type
_entity.pdbx_description
1 polymer ?
#
loop_
_entity_poly.entity_id
_entity_poly.type
_entity_poly.pdbx_seq_one_letter_code
_entity_poly.pdbx_strand_id
1 'polypeptide(L)'
;MPITETEWNEHHQKYGTQSIETMSIDDYRRALVEEAFFWDEPHGIVMHTLSGERIITNTEQLDALLEHLEGYRVLLPEPPR
;
A
#
# COMPACT_ATOMS: atom_id res chain seq x y z
N MET A 1 13.67 -13.00 -2.60
CA MET A 1 12.95 -14.23 -2.20
C MET A 1 11.47 -13.92 -2.31
N PRO A 2 10.64 -14.81 -2.86
CA PRO A 2 9.19 -14.66 -2.71
C PRO A 2 8.86 -14.71 -1.21
N ILE A 3 7.91 -13.90 -0.78
CA ILE A 3 7.36 -13.93 0.56
C ILE A 3 6.75 -15.29 0.87
N THR A 4 6.94 -15.76 2.10
CA THR A 4 6.31 -16.99 2.57
C THR A 4 4.85 -16.75 2.92
N GLU A 5 4.04 -17.81 2.90
CA GLU A 5 2.63 -17.75 3.32
C GLU A 5 2.49 -17.31 4.79
N THR A 6 3.47 -17.62 5.64
CA THR A 6 3.49 -17.19 7.04
C THR A 6 3.70 -15.69 7.16
N GLU A 7 4.71 -15.14 6.49
CA GLU A 7 4.97 -13.69 6.46
C GLU A 7 3.77 -12.93 5.87
N TRP A 8 3.16 -13.50 4.83
CA TRP A 8 1.93 -12.98 4.24
C TRP A 8 0.78 -12.88 5.25
N ASN A 9 0.51 -13.97 5.98
CA ASN A 9 -0.55 -14.04 6.97
C ASN A 9 -0.32 -13.10 8.15
N GLU A 10 0.92 -13.06 8.67
CA GLU A 10 1.30 -12.17 9.79
C GLU A 10 1.14 -10.70 9.40
N HIS A 11 1.58 -10.33 8.20
CA HIS A 11 1.38 -8.99 7.64
C HIS A 11 -0.11 -8.63 7.56
N HIS A 12 -0.91 -9.48 6.92
CA HIS A 12 -2.33 -9.22 6.75
C HIS A 12 -3.11 -9.20 8.07
N GLN A 13 -2.71 -10.00 9.04
CA GLN A 13 -3.28 -9.97 10.39
C GLN A 13 -2.93 -8.68 11.13
N LYS A 14 -1.69 -8.18 10.99
CA LYS A 14 -1.24 -6.94 11.61
C LYS A 14 -2.02 -5.73 11.12
N TYR A 15 -2.24 -5.62 9.81
CA TYR A 15 -2.88 -4.45 9.18
C TYR A 15 -4.37 -4.65 8.89
N GLY A 16 -4.93 -5.83 9.20
CA GLY A 16 -6.33 -6.16 8.96
C GLY A 16 -6.69 -6.32 7.48
N THR A 17 -5.72 -6.47 6.58
CA THR A 17 -5.92 -6.47 5.11
C THR A 17 -6.35 -7.83 4.53
N GLN A 18 -6.69 -8.81 5.37
CA GLN A 18 -7.08 -10.17 4.93
C GLN A 18 -8.28 -10.21 3.96
N SER A 19 -9.13 -9.18 3.97
CA SER A 19 -10.32 -9.11 3.11
C SER A 19 -10.58 -7.69 2.61
N ILE A 20 -9.74 -7.23 1.68
CA ILE A 20 -9.81 -5.89 1.06
C ILE A 20 -11.17 -5.64 0.39
N GLU A 21 -11.79 -6.68 -0.17
CA GLU A 21 -13.10 -6.58 -0.85
C GLU A 21 -14.24 -6.15 0.08
N THR A 22 -14.12 -6.45 1.38
CA THR A 22 -15.14 -6.13 2.39
C THR A 22 -14.66 -5.10 3.41
N MET A 23 -13.45 -4.56 3.23
CA MET A 23 -12.85 -3.59 4.12
C MET A 23 -13.54 -2.23 4.00
N SER A 24 -13.77 -1.57 5.14
CA SER A 24 -14.28 -0.20 5.16
C SER A 24 -13.26 0.79 4.58
N ILE A 25 -13.71 1.93 4.05
CA ILE A 25 -12.78 2.93 3.52
C ILE A 25 -11.88 3.53 4.61
N ASP A 26 -12.37 3.64 5.85
CA ASP A 26 -11.59 4.14 6.98
C ASP A 26 -10.45 3.19 7.36
N ASP A 27 -10.72 1.88 7.39
CA ASP A 27 -9.70 0.87 7.64
C ASP A 27 -8.69 0.80 6.47
N TYR A 28 -9.16 0.98 5.23
CA TYR A 28 -8.30 1.02 4.05
C TYR A 28 -7.34 2.22 4.09
N ARG A 29 -7.85 3.41 4.44
CA ARG A 29 -7.03 4.62 4.62
C ARG A 29 -6.01 4.46 5.74
N ARG A 30 -6.40 3.83 6.87
CA ARG A 30 -5.44 3.51 7.93
C ARG A 30 -4.33 2.59 7.43
N ALA A 31 -4.67 1.53 6.69
CA ALA A 31 -3.68 0.61 6.14
C ALA A 31 -2.71 1.28 5.15
N LEU A 32 -3.15 2.29 4.38
CA LEU A 32 -2.28 3.10 3.52
C LEU A 32 -1.27 3.92 4.34
N VAL A 33 -1.74 4.60 5.39
CA VAL A 33 -0.89 5.42 6.28
C VAL A 33 0.10 4.56 7.07
N GLU A 34 -0.31 3.36 7.46
CA GLU A 34 0.53 2.40 8.20
C GLU A 34 1.46 1.58 7.29
N GLU A 35 1.58 1.97 6.02
CA GLU A 35 2.50 1.39 5.04
C GLU A 35 2.27 -0.11 4.75
N ALA A 36 1.04 -0.59 4.92
CA ALA A 36 0.70 -1.99 4.67
C ALA A 36 0.91 -2.38 3.19
N PHE A 37 0.74 -1.44 2.26
CA PHE A 37 0.85 -1.71 0.83
C PHE A 37 2.11 -1.09 0.21
N PHE A 38 2.43 0.13 0.64
CA PHE A 38 3.53 0.93 0.10
C PHE A 38 4.29 1.58 1.24
N TRP A 39 5.61 1.58 1.15
CA TRP A 39 6.49 2.31 2.05
C TRP A 39 7.52 3.10 1.24
N ASP A 40 7.97 4.24 1.77
CA ASP A 40 9.03 5.03 1.16
C ASP A 40 10.41 4.50 1.54
N GLU A 41 11.21 4.22 0.52
CA GLU A 41 12.63 3.98 0.71
C GLU A 41 13.36 5.34 0.72
N PRO A 42 14.35 5.55 1.61
CA PRO A 42 15.03 6.84 1.80
C PRO A 42 15.67 7.47 0.56
N HIS A 43 15.81 6.75 -0.56
CA HIS A 43 16.31 7.27 -1.83
C HIS A 43 15.23 7.69 -2.82
N GLY A 44 13.99 7.91 -2.35
CA GLY A 44 12.90 8.42 -3.18
C GLY A 44 12.35 7.33 -4.11
N ILE A 45 12.16 6.13 -3.56
CA ILE A 45 11.54 5.01 -4.25
C ILE A 45 10.35 4.55 -3.40
N VAL A 46 9.16 4.50 -3.98
CA VAL A 46 8.00 3.88 -3.32
C VAL A 46 8.07 2.38 -3.59
N MET A 47 8.19 1.59 -2.52
CA MET A 47 8.31 0.14 -2.58
C MET A 47 6.97 -0.50 -2.24
N HIS A 48 6.57 -1.50 -3.02
CA HIS A 48 5.41 -2.32 -2.68
C HIS A 48 5.80 -3.41 -1.69
N THR A 49 5.05 -3.58 -0.60
CA THR A 49 5.40 -4.50 0.48
C THR A 49 5.42 -5.96 0.00
N LEU A 50 4.44 -6.38 -0.81
CA LEU A 50 4.25 -7.79 -1.20
C LEU A 50 3.94 -7.95 -2.70
N SER A 51 4.94 -8.28 -3.52
CA SER A 51 4.77 -8.34 -4.98
C SER A 51 3.69 -9.34 -5.42
N GLY A 52 2.67 -8.87 -6.16
CA GLY A 52 1.63 -9.71 -6.77
C GLY A 52 0.25 -9.70 -6.08
N GLU A 53 0.03 -8.80 -5.14
CA GLU A 53 -1.22 -8.72 -4.38
C GLU A 53 -2.30 -7.83 -5.00
N ARG A 54 -3.56 -8.15 -4.67
CA ARG A 54 -4.68 -7.24 -4.91
C ARG A 54 -4.61 -6.11 -3.90
N ILE A 55 -4.47 -4.87 -4.38
CA ILE A 55 -4.36 -3.66 -3.56
C ILE A 55 -5.61 -2.76 -3.60
N ILE A 56 -6.46 -2.94 -4.61
CA ILE A 56 -7.72 -2.20 -4.81
C ILE A 56 -8.77 -3.13 -5.43
N THR A 57 -10.03 -2.89 -5.10
CA THR A 57 -11.16 -3.68 -5.61
C THR A 57 -12.35 -2.82 -6.05
N ASN A 58 -12.35 -1.52 -5.73
CA ASN A 58 -13.40 -0.59 -6.11
C ASN A 58 -12.83 0.83 -6.35
N THR A 59 -13.67 1.74 -6.85
CA THR A 59 -13.28 3.11 -7.20
C THR A 59 -12.96 3.97 -5.98
N GLU A 60 -13.65 3.78 -4.85
CA GLU A 60 -13.40 4.55 -3.63
C GLU A 60 -12.01 4.24 -3.05
N GLN A 61 -11.60 2.97 -3.09
CA GLN A 61 -10.26 2.53 -2.75
C GLN A 61 -9.21 3.08 -3.73
N LEU A 62 -9.52 3.13 -5.03
CA LEU A 62 -8.64 3.74 -6.02
C LEU A 62 -8.42 5.24 -5.75
N ASP A 63 -9.49 5.99 -5.48
CA ASP A 63 -9.40 7.42 -5.20
C ASP A 63 -8.59 7.69 -3.93
N ALA A 64 -8.80 6.90 -2.87
CA ALA A 64 -8.01 6.99 -1.64
C ALA A 64 -6.53 6.63 -1.85
N LEU A 65 -6.24 5.62 -2.67
CA LEU A 65 -4.87 5.27 -3.04
C LEU A 65 -4.20 6.40 -3.82
N LEU A 66 -4.89 7.01 -4.79
CA LEU A 66 -4.36 8.15 -5.55
C LEU A 66 -4.08 9.35 -4.65
N GLU A 67 -4.97 9.67 -3.71
CA GLU A 67 -4.77 10.72 -2.71
C GLU A 67 -3.52 10.46 -1.87
N HIS A 68 -3.33 9.23 -1.39
CA HIS A 68 -2.14 8.83 -0.63
C HIS A 68 -0.86 8.93 -1.47
N LEU A 69 -0.90 8.43 -2.71
CA LEU A 69 0.25 8.45 -3.61
C LEU A 69 0.66 9.86 -4.04
N GLU A 70 -0.30 10.78 -4.16
CA GLU A 70 -0.02 12.19 -4.42
C GLU A 70 0.83 12.81 -3.30
N GLY A 71 0.68 12.34 -2.06
CA GLY A 71 1.53 12.72 -0.93
C GLY A 71 3.02 12.42 -1.14
N TYR A 72 3.35 11.36 -1.89
CA TYR A 72 4.75 11.03 -2.19
C TYR A 72 5.37 11.96 -3.25
N ARG A 73 4.59 12.72 -4.03
CA ARG A 73 5.15 13.57 -5.11
C ARG A 73 6.20 14.57 -4.62
N VAL A 74 6.06 15.08 -3.39
CA VAL A 74 7.03 16.03 -2.82
C VAL A 74 8.33 15.37 -2.37
N LEU A 75 8.34 14.04 -2.22
CA LEU A 75 9.47 13.25 -1.74
C LEU A 75 10.24 12.58 -2.89
N LEU A 76 9.66 12.52 -4.09
CA LEU A 76 10.26 11.86 -5.25
C LEU A 76 11.08 12.84 -6.09
N PRO A 77 12.21 12.39 -6.66
CA PRO A 77 13.02 13.23 -7.54
C PRO A 77 12.28 13.56 -8.84
N GLU A 78 12.55 14.74 -9.40
CA GLU A 78 12.06 15.06 -10.75
C GLU A 78 12.64 14.08 -11.79
N PRO A 79 11.87 13.74 -12.84
CA PRO A 79 12.34 12.85 -13.88
C PRO A 79 13.58 13.43 -14.59
N PRO A 80 14.54 12.58 -15.03
CA PRO A 80 15.68 13.05 -15.81
C PRO A 80 15.21 13.69 -17.12
N ARG A 81 15.85 14.81 -17.49
CA ARG A 81 15.59 15.55 -18.73
C ARG A 81 16.24 14.89 -19.94
#